data_AF-A0A0W7YQN6-F1
#
_entry.id   AF-A0A0W7YQN6-F1
#
_cell.length_a   1.000
_cell.length_b   1.000
_cell.length_c   1.000
_cell.angle_alpha   90.00
_cell.angle_beta   90.00
_cell.angle_gamma   90.00
#
_symmetry.space_group_name_H-M   'P 1'
#
loop_
_entity.id
_entity.type
_entity.pdbx_description
1 polymer ?
#
loop_
_entity_poly.entity_id
_entity_poly.type
_entity_poly.pdbx_seq_one_letter_code
_entity_poly.pdbx_strand_id
1 'polypeptide(L)'
;MKIVVSKEQFEQVRQVEKALGIKIALAPEEQQLRVVDNVVGQWGVYQVLRCYRGAMNYFAEVKLIEPAKSEQEAVMKFMANQHKMAKEGKLKVVLY
;
A
#
# COMPACT_ATOMS: atom_id res chain seq x y z
N MET A 1 -1.17 4.45 -11.07
CA MET A 1 -2.05 5.55 -10.63
C MET A 1 -1.35 6.35 -9.54
N LYS A 2 -1.79 7.57 -9.25
CA LYS A 2 -1.13 8.47 -8.29
C LYS A 2 -2.13 8.98 -7.27
N ILE A 3 -1.76 8.95 -5.99
CA ILE A 3 -2.54 9.51 -4.88
C ILE A 3 -1.72 10.54 -4.11
N VAL A 4 -2.40 11.49 -3.48
CA VAL A 4 -1.78 12.42 -2.53
C VAL A 4 -1.73 11.72 -1.17
N VAL A 5 -0.58 11.77 -0.52
CA VAL A 5 -0.38 11.18 0.80
C VAL A 5 0.08 12.23 1.80
N SER A 6 -0.13 11.96 3.08
CA SER A 6 0.43 12.81 4.13
C SER A 6 1.95 12.68 4.20
N LYS A 7 2.61 13.64 4.85
CA LYS A 7 4.04 13.56 5.14
C LYS A 7 4.37 12.32 5.98
N GLU A 8 3.51 11.99 6.95
CA GLU A 8 3.70 10.84 7.85
C GLU A 8 3.67 9.52 7.07
N GLN A 9 2.68 9.33 6.19
CA GLN A 9 2.60 8.15 5.32
C GLN A 9 3.83 8.05 4.41
N PHE A 10 4.28 9.16 3.84
CA PHE A 10 5.52 9.20 3.07
C PHE A 10 6.72 8.74 3.91
N GLU A 11 6.88 9.24 5.13
CA GLU A 11 7.98 8.87 6.03
C GLU A 11 7.92 7.40 6.44
N GLN A 12 6.72 6.87 6.72
CA GLN A 12 6.52 5.45 7.01
C GLN A 12 7.00 4.57 5.84
N VAL A 13 6.62 4.89 4.61
CA VAL A 13 7.10 4.14 3.42
C VAL A 13 8.62 4.17 3.34
N ARG A 14 9.25 5.33 3.60
CA ARG A 14 10.71 5.47 3.59
C ARG A 14 11.38 4.65 4.70
N GLN A 15 10.77 4.58 5.88
CA GLN A 15 11.25 3.73 6.98
C GLN A 15 11.19 2.25 6.61
N VAL A 16 10.11 1.81 5.95
CA VAL A 16 9.98 0.43 5.46
C VAL A 16 11.05 0.12 4.41
N GLU A 17 11.25 0.99 3.42
CA GLU A 17 12.33 0.82 2.43
C GLU A 17 13.71 0.71 3.11
N LYS A 18 13.97 1.52 4.14
CA LYS A 18 15.22 1.49 4.91
C LYS A 18 15.36 0.19 5.71
N ALA A 19 14.29 -0.30 6.34
CA ALA A 19 14.29 -1.54 7.12
C ALA A 19 14.49 -2.78 6.23
N LEU A 20 13.90 -2.77 5.02
CA LEU A 20 14.05 -3.87 4.06
C LEU A 20 15.35 -3.80 3.26
N GLY A 21 16.01 -2.63 3.21
CA GLY A 21 17.21 -2.40 2.39
C GLY A 21 16.94 -2.40 0.87
N ILE A 22 15.67 -2.42 0.47
CA ILE A 22 15.22 -2.47 -0.92
C ILE A 22 14.06 -1.50 -1.13
N LYS A 23 13.83 -1.10 -2.38
CA LYS A 23 12.65 -0.28 -2.73
C LYS A 23 11.38 -1.08 -2.54
N ILE A 24 10.31 -0.45 -2.08
CA ILE A 24 9.00 -1.11 -1.85
C ILE A 24 8.38 -1.68 -3.14
N ALA A 25 8.70 -1.13 -4.31
CA ALA A 25 8.34 -1.71 -5.61
C ALA A 25 8.94 -3.12 -5.84
N LEU A 26 10.11 -3.38 -5.25
CA LEU A 26 10.87 -4.62 -5.40
C LEU A 26 10.74 -5.52 -4.18
N ALA A 27 9.94 -5.12 -3.19
CA ALA A 27 9.68 -5.94 -2.03
C ALA A 27 9.04 -7.27 -2.45
N PRO A 28 9.46 -8.40 -1.84
CA PRO A 28 8.74 -9.65 -1.95
C PRO A 28 7.27 -9.43 -1.64
N GLU A 29 6.36 -10.20 -2.26
CA GLU A 29 4.91 -10.03 -2.12
C GLU A 29 4.45 -9.90 -0.65
N GLU A 30 5.13 -10.63 0.22
CA GLU A 30 5.07 -10.69 1.69
C GLU A 30 5.27 -9.35 2.42
N GLN A 31 6.06 -8.47 1.81
CA GLN A 31 6.52 -7.20 2.36
C GLN A 31 6.07 -6.01 1.50
N GLN A 32 5.25 -6.26 0.47
CA GLN A 32 4.67 -5.21 -0.34
C GLN A 32 3.69 -4.39 0.48
N LEU A 33 3.92 -3.08 0.51
CA LEU A 33 2.99 -2.14 1.13
C LEU A 33 1.72 -2.05 0.30
N ARG A 34 0.58 -2.23 0.98
CA ARG A 34 -0.76 -2.19 0.39
C ARG A 34 -1.63 -1.21 1.17
N VAL A 35 -2.49 -0.50 0.46
CA VAL A 35 -3.43 0.48 1.02
C VAL A 35 -4.81 0.27 0.42
N VAL A 36 -5.85 0.63 1.18
CA VAL A 36 -7.23 0.69 0.69
C VAL A 36 -7.52 2.14 0.33
N ASP A 37 -7.96 2.38 -0.91
CA ASP A 37 -8.25 3.75 -1.35
C ASP A 37 -9.30 3.75 -2.47
N ASN A 38 -9.85 4.92 -2.76
CA ASN A 38 -10.63 5.19 -3.97
C ASN A 38 -9.79 6.00 -4.95
N VAL A 39 -9.31 5.34 -6.01
CA VAL A 39 -8.46 5.99 -7.01
C VAL A 39 -9.25 6.10 -8.30
N VAL A 40 -9.56 7.34 -8.70
CA VAL A 40 -10.33 7.65 -9.93
C VAL A 40 -11.70 6.96 -9.94
N GLY A 41 -12.42 6.97 -8.82
CA GLY A 41 -13.76 6.37 -8.69
C GLY A 41 -13.75 4.86 -8.43
N GLN A 42 -12.58 4.21 -8.41
CA GLN A 42 -12.44 2.79 -8.16
C GLN A 42 -11.96 2.52 -6.74
N TRP A 43 -12.83 1.96 -5.90
CA TRP A 43 -12.42 1.37 -4.63
C TRP A 43 -11.61 0.10 -4.88
N GLY A 44 -10.62 -0.15 -4.03
CA GLY A 44 -9.83 -1.37 -4.11
C GLY A 44 -8.66 -1.41 -3.17
N VAL A 45 -7.93 -2.53 -3.24
CA VAL A 45 -6.64 -2.69 -2.59
C VAL A 45 -5.56 -2.36 -3.59
N TYR A 46 -4.69 -1.42 -3.22
CA TYR A 46 -3.63 -0.92 -4.06
C TYR A 46 -2.27 -1.20 -3.45
N GLN A 47 -1.33 -1.70 -4.25
CA GLN A 47 0.08 -1.80 -3.87
C GLN A 47 0.74 -0.43 -4.06
N VAL A 48 1.47 0.02 -3.05
CA VAL A 48 2.35 1.18 -3.16
C VAL A 48 3.64 0.75 -3.88
N LEU A 49 3.94 1.41 -4.99
CA LEU A 49 5.13 1.15 -5.80
C LEU A 49 6.27 2.10 -5.42
N ARG A 50 5.97 3.39 -5.32
CA ARG A 50 6.96 4.41 -4.95
C ARG A 50 6.29 5.60 -4.30
N CYS A 51 7.01 6.25 -3.40
CA CYS A 51 6.61 7.53 -2.83
C CYS A 51 7.64 8.60 -3.19
N TYR A 52 7.18 9.82 -3.45
CA TYR A 52 8.06 10.95 -3.77
C TYR A 52 7.47 12.27 -3.26
N ARG A 53 8.36 13.21 -2.95
CA ARG A 53 8.02 14.57 -2.55
C ARG A 53 7.90 15.44 -3.80
N GLY A 54 6.77 16.12 -3.95
CA GLY A 54 6.61 17.22 -4.91
C GLY A 54 6.87 18.59 -4.29
N ALA A 55 6.54 19.66 -5.02
CA ALA A 55 6.78 21.03 -4.56
C ALA A 55 6.00 21.39 -3.28
N MET A 56 4.71 21.02 -3.21
CA MET A 56 3.84 21.32 -2.07
C MET A 56 3.25 20.08 -1.37
N ASN A 57 3.22 18.94 -2.05
CA ASN A 57 2.54 17.72 -1.59
C ASN A 57 3.46 16.50 -1.67
N TYR A 58 3.09 15.44 -0.96
CA TYR A 58 3.68 14.12 -1.07
C TYR A 58 2.77 13.23 -1.91
N PHE A 59 3.39 12.33 -2.65
CA PHE A 59 2.66 11.47 -3.57
C PHE A 59 3.11 10.03 -3.44
N ALA A 60 2.15 9.12 -3.61
CA ALA A 60 2.41 7.71 -3.79
C ALA A 60 1.89 7.27 -5.15
N GLU A 61 2.71 6.50 -5.86
CA GLU A 61 2.27 5.76 -7.03
C GLU A 61 1.85 4.37 -6.62
N VAL A 62 0.67 4.02 -7.10
CA VAL A 62 -0.04 2.83 -6.68
C VAL A 62 -0.52 2.01 -7.87
N LYS A 63 -0.57 0.70 -7.68
CA LYS A 63 -1.09 -0.28 -8.63
C LYS A 63 -2.27 -0.99 -8.00
N LEU A 64 -3.40 -1.04 -8.71
CA LEU A 64 -4.56 -1.80 -8.25
C LEU A 64 -4.20 -3.29 -8.25
N ILE A 65 -4.40 -3.93 -7.10
CA ILE A 65 -4.24 -5.36 -6.91
C ILE A 65 -5.60 -6.03 -6.98
N GLU A 66 -6.58 -5.46 -6.26
CA GLU A 66 -7.90 -6.06 -6.16
C GLU A 66 -8.99 -4.98 -6.21
N PRO A 67 -9.87 -4.98 -7.22
CA PRO A 67 -10.97 -4.03 -7.30
C PRO A 67 -12.05 -4.34 -6.27
N ALA A 68 -12.77 -3.31 -5.82
CA ALA A 68 -13.91 -3.40 -4.93
C ALA A 68 -15.01 -2.41 -5.35
N LYS A 69 -16.26 -2.71 -5.03
CA LYS A 69 -17.41 -1.85 -5.34
C LYS A 69 -17.65 -0.78 -4.28
N SER A 70 -17.16 -1.00 -3.06
CA SER A 70 -17.27 -0.07 -1.94
C SER A 70 -16.01 -0.09 -1.09
N GLU A 71 -15.86 0.92 -0.23
CA GLU A 71 -14.81 0.98 0.79
C GLU A 71 -14.84 -0.25 1.69
N GLN A 72 -16.03 -0.62 2.19
CA GLN A 72 -16.21 -1.78 3.07
C GLN A 72 -15.75 -3.08 2.40
N GLU A 73 -16.08 -3.26 1.11
CA GLU A 73 -15.60 -4.41 0.35
C GLU A 73 -14.07 -4.38 0.19
N ALA A 74 -13.48 -3.22 -0.05
CA ALA A 74 -12.03 -3.07 -0.17
C ALA A 74 -11.32 -3.38 1.15
N VAL A 75 -11.87 -2.92 2.29
CA VAL A 75 -11.37 -3.23 3.64
C VAL A 75 -11.47 -4.73 3.93
N MET A 76 -12.61 -5.36 3.63
CA MET A 76 -12.76 -6.81 3.82
C MET A 76 -11.75 -7.61 3.00
N LYS A 77 -11.54 -7.23 1.73
CA LYS A 77 -10.54 -7.85 0.84
C LYS A 77 -9.12 -7.65 1.35
N PHE A 78 -8.80 -6.44 1.81
CA PHE A 78 -7.51 -6.15 2.44
C PHE A 78 -7.28 -7.06 3.66
N MET A 79 -8.24 -7.12 4.59
CA MET A 79 -8.14 -7.96 5.78
C MET A 79 -8.03 -9.45 5.42
N ALA A 80 -8.79 -9.93 4.44
CA ALA A 80 -8.68 -11.31 3.95
C ALA A 80 -7.29 -11.62 3.38
N ASN A 81 -6.70 -10.70 2.62
CA ASN A 81 -5.34 -10.82 2.10
C ASN A 81 -4.30 -10.84 3.22
N GLN A 82 -4.45 -9.96 4.22
CA GLN A 82 -3.60 -9.95 5.41
C GLN A 82 -3.68 -11.29 6.17
N HIS A 83 -4.88 -11.81 6.38
CA HIS A 83 -5.10 -13.10 7.04
C HIS A 83 -4.53 -14.28 6.25
N LYS A 84 -4.67 -14.28 4.92
CA LYS A 84 -4.08 -15.32 4.06
C LYS A 84 -2.55 -15.31 4.17
N MET A 85 -1.93 -14.14 4.08
CA MET A 85 -0.48 -13.99 4.22
C MET A 85 -0.02 -14.35 5.63
N ALA A 86 -0.79 -14.03 6.68
CA ALA A 86 -0.47 -14.44 8.05
C ALA A 86 -0.50 -15.96 8.22
N LYS A 87 -1.52 -16.64 7.65
CA LYS A 87 -1.62 -18.11 7.69
C LYS A 87 -0.52 -18.81 6.89
N GLU A 88 -0.02 -18.17 5.83
CA GLU A 88 1.10 -18.68 5.04
C GLU A 88 2.48 -18.36 5.68
N GLY A 89 2.52 -17.65 6.82
CA GLY A 89 3.77 -17.25 7.50
C GLY A 89 4.51 -16.08 6.83
N LYS A 90 3.81 -15.34 5.97
CA LYS A 90 4.34 -14.34 5.04
C LYS A 90 4.05 -12.90 5.42
N LEU A 91 3.34 -12.63 6.51
CA LEU A 91 2.98 -11.27 6.89
C LEU A 91 4.08 -10.64 7.76
N LYS A 92 4.75 -9.59 7.27
CA LYS A 92 5.82 -8.92 8.03
C LYS A 92 5.60 -7.44 8.33
N VAL A 93 4.77 -6.70 7.57
CA VAL A 93 4.52 -5.27 7.82
C VAL A 93 3.09 -4.89 7.43
N VAL A 94 2.35 -4.26 8.36
CA VAL A 94 1.05 -3.62 8.11
C VAL A 94 1.18 -2.15 8.49
N LEU A 95 0.89 -1.24 7.56
CA LEU A 95 0.75 0.18 7.85
C LEU A 95 -0.76 0.51 7.90
N TYR A 96 -1.18 1.17 8.96
CA TYR A 96 -2.49 1.82 9.10
C TYR A 96 -2.32 3.33 8.90
#